data_AF-A0A940VQA3-F1
#
_entry.id   AF-A0A940VQA3-F1
#
_cell.length_a   1.000
_cell.length_b   1.000
_cell.length_c   1.000
_cell.angle_alpha   90.00
_cell.angle_beta   90.00
_cell.angle_gamma   90.00
#
_symmetry.space_group_name_H-M   'P 1'
#
loop_
_entity.id
_entity.type
_entity.pdbx_description
1 polymer ?
#
loop_
_entity_poly.entity_id
_entity_poly.type
_entity_poly.pdbx_seq_one_letter_code
_entity_poly.pdbx_strand_id
1 'polypeptide(L)'
;MQTSVKKHFLTIVTILTVFTAGIIVGCTSNDHSTAGANQTSNKVTTVPDNLKGVHSFQSVGSIDVAFSPAGGITNMITDELASAKKTIHVQAYSFTSTDIVTALINAKKRGVDVRIIIDKSNVSDSDKANSRNQKEKALLDSIVDSGILLKVDNDFQIAHSKIMIIDGLDVITGSFNFSYSAEHNNAENCLILHSNKKLAEIYETNWQWRWDATDNYTK
;
A
#
# COMPACT_ATOMS: atom_id res chain seq x y z
N MET A 1 42.04 6.49 43.91
CA MET A 1 42.68 5.52 42.97
C MET A 1 41.65 5.13 41.94
N GLN A 2 41.83 5.59 40.70
CA GLN A 2 40.91 5.43 39.58
C GLN A 2 41.52 4.36 38.67
N THR A 3 40.88 3.18 38.54
CA THR A 3 41.33 2.13 37.63
C THR A 3 40.44 2.10 36.40
N SER A 4 40.98 2.64 35.31
CA SER A 4 40.41 2.67 33.96
C SER A 4 40.59 1.30 33.29
N VAL A 5 39.49 0.61 32.97
CA VAL A 5 39.50 -0.59 32.12
C VAL A 5 39.12 -0.19 30.69
N LYS A 6 40.11 -0.14 29.79
CA LYS A 6 39.91 0.06 28.35
C LYS A 6 39.40 -1.23 27.71
N LYS A 7 38.14 -1.26 27.24
CA LYS A 7 37.64 -2.32 26.35
C LYS A 7 38.07 -2.02 24.91
N HIS A 8 38.83 -2.94 24.31
CA HIS A 8 39.20 -2.91 22.90
C HIS A 8 38.01 -3.37 22.04
N PHE A 9 37.58 -2.54 21.08
CA PHE A 9 36.69 -2.95 20.01
C PHE A 9 37.53 -3.53 18.87
N LEU A 10 37.25 -4.78 18.49
CA LEU A 10 37.85 -5.43 17.34
C LEU A 10 36.87 -5.30 16.16
N THR A 11 37.21 -4.47 15.18
CA THR A 11 36.45 -4.30 13.93
C THR A 11 36.87 -5.41 12.96
N ILE A 12 35.97 -6.33 12.63
CA ILE A 12 36.18 -7.31 11.55
C ILE A 12 35.64 -6.68 10.26
N VAL A 13 36.56 -6.29 9.38
CA VAL A 13 36.29 -5.90 8.00
C VAL A 13 36.50 -7.14 7.12
N THR A 14 35.42 -7.74 6.61
CA THR A 14 35.51 -8.82 5.63
C THR A 14 35.52 -8.19 4.23
N ILE A 15 36.71 -8.12 3.62
CA ILE A 15 36.90 -7.78 2.21
C ILE A 15 36.68 -9.07 1.40
N LEU A 16 35.66 -9.12 0.56
CA LEU A 16 35.50 -10.18 -0.44
C LEU A 16 35.94 -9.67 -1.81
N THR A 17 37.04 -10.23 -2.29
CA THR A 17 37.74 -9.90 -3.54
C THR A 17 36.99 -10.41 -4.76
N VAL A 18 37.00 -9.57 -5.80
CA VAL A 18 36.50 -9.82 -7.16
C VAL A 18 37.39 -10.84 -7.87
N PHE A 19 36.79 -11.82 -8.55
CA PHE A 19 37.45 -12.62 -9.59
C PHE A 19 36.87 -12.28 -10.96
N THR A 20 37.72 -11.70 -11.81
CA THR A 20 37.51 -11.57 -13.26
C THR A 20 38.35 -12.62 -13.99
N ALA A 21 37.74 -13.37 -14.91
CA ALA A 21 38.41 -13.92 -16.08
C ALA A 21 37.35 -14.18 -17.16
N GLY A 22 37.48 -13.50 -18.30
CA GLY A 22 36.57 -13.64 -19.44
C GLY A 22 37.05 -14.68 -20.45
N ILE A 23 36.16 -15.01 -21.40
CA ILE A 23 36.53 -15.52 -22.72
C ILE A 23 35.52 -14.93 -23.73
N ILE A 24 36.06 -14.20 -24.71
CA ILE A 24 35.40 -13.77 -25.94
C ILE A 24 35.67 -14.85 -26.99
N VAL A 25 34.62 -15.41 -27.59
CA VAL A 25 34.65 -16.01 -28.93
C VAL A 25 33.31 -15.72 -29.59
N GLY A 26 33.32 -15.01 -30.73
CA GLY A 26 32.16 -14.82 -31.58
C GLY A 26 32.15 -15.80 -32.75
N CYS A 27 30.97 -16.09 -33.29
CA CYS A 27 30.68 -16.22 -34.73
C CYS A 27 29.17 -16.46 -34.99
N THR A 28 28.58 -15.47 -35.67
CA THR A 28 27.52 -15.48 -36.71
C THR A 28 26.48 -16.62 -36.77
N SER A 29 25.19 -16.24 -36.75
CA SER A 29 24.23 -16.51 -37.84
C SER A 29 22.95 -15.70 -37.67
N ASN A 30 22.47 -15.13 -38.78
CA ASN A 30 21.17 -14.48 -38.91
C ASN A 30 20.05 -15.51 -38.69
N ASP A 31 19.05 -15.17 -37.88
CA ASP A 31 17.71 -15.72 -38.06
C ASP A 31 16.65 -14.66 -37.75
N HIS A 32 15.75 -14.51 -38.72
CA HIS A 32 14.55 -13.71 -38.63
C HIS A 32 13.64 -14.23 -37.51
N SER A 33 13.45 -13.44 -36.47
CA SER A 33 12.22 -13.48 -35.68
C SER A 33 11.81 -12.03 -35.36
N THR A 34 10.73 -11.60 -35.98
CA THR A 34 10.00 -10.40 -35.55
C THR A 34 9.35 -10.72 -34.20
N ALA A 35 10.13 -10.61 -33.13
CA ALA A 35 9.62 -10.55 -31.78
C ALA A 35 8.73 -9.30 -31.69
N GLY A 36 7.45 -9.53 -31.38
CA GLY A 36 6.50 -8.47 -31.10
C GLY A 36 7.10 -7.50 -30.09
N ALA A 37 7.04 -6.21 -30.42
CA ALA A 37 7.48 -5.13 -29.55
C ALA A 37 6.91 -5.37 -28.15
N ASN A 38 7.81 -5.67 -27.22
CA ASN A 38 7.52 -5.71 -25.80
C ASN A 38 7.08 -4.29 -25.45
N GLN A 39 5.78 -4.08 -25.30
CA GLN A 39 5.21 -2.86 -24.74
C GLN A 39 5.70 -2.80 -23.29
N THR A 40 6.89 -2.28 -23.07
CA THR A 40 7.29 -1.81 -21.75
C THR A 40 6.33 -0.67 -21.44
N SER A 41 5.26 -0.96 -20.71
CA SER A 41 4.50 0.09 -20.04
C SER A 41 5.54 0.91 -19.26
N ASN A 42 5.65 2.19 -19.58
CA ASN A 42 6.57 3.08 -18.89
C ASN A 42 6.01 3.27 -17.48
N LYS A 43 6.40 2.38 -16.56
CA LYS A 43 5.98 2.41 -15.15
C LYS A 43 6.22 3.79 -14.57
N VAL A 44 5.21 4.37 -13.94
CA VAL A 44 5.32 5.70 -13.33
C VAL A 44 5.75 5.53 -11.88
N THR A 45 7.06 5.46 -11.65
CA THR A 45 7.65 5.15 -10.34
C THR A 45 8.30 6.33 -9.64
N THR A 46 8.38 7.48 -10.30
CA THR A 46 9.00 8.68 -9.72
C THR A 46 7.94 9.58 -9.11
N VAL A 47 8.15 9.98 -7.86
CA VAL A 47 7.27 10.92 -7.14
C VAL A 47 7.24 12.27 -7.89
N PRO A 48 6.05 12.85 -8.15
CA PRO A 48 5.87 14.16 -8.77
C PRO A 48 6.58 15.29 -8.01
N ASP A 49 7.02 16.34 -8.72
CA ASP A 49 7.80 17.44 -8.15
C ASP A 49 7.09 18.15 -6.99
N ASN A 50 5.77 18.34 -7.09
CA ASN A 50 4.95 18.96 -6.04
C ASN A 50 4.79 18.09 -4.77
N LEU A 51 5.18 16.81 -4.83
CA LEU A 51 5.19 15.90 -3.68
C LEU A 51 6.60 15.64 -3.15
N LYS A 52 7.65 16.09 -3.85
CA LYS A 52 9.03 15.93 -3.39
C LYS A 52 9.32 16.78 -2.15
N GLY A 53 10.18 16.25 -1.28
CA GLY A 53 10.64 16.94 -0.08
C GLY A 53 9.69 16.80 1.11
N VAL A 54 10.02 17.51 2.18
CA VAL A 54 9.22 17.52 3.41
C VAL A 54 8.19 18.63 3.34
N HIS A 55 6.92 18.29 3.61
CA HIS A 55 5.82 19.23 3.71
C HIS A 55 5.56 19.56 5.18
N SER A 56 5.75 20.81 5.59
CA SER A 56 5.57 21.24 6.98
C SER A 56 4.46 22.28 7.10
N PHE A 57 3.53 22.05 8.03
CA PHE A 57 2.41 22.94 8.33
C PHE A 57 1.96 22.70 9.78
N GLN A 58 1.25 23.68 10.35
CA GLN A 58 0.67 23.54 11.69
C GLN A 58 -0.45 22.50 11.64
N SER A 59 -0.38 21.49 12.52
CA SER A 59 -1.46 20.51 12.65
C SER A 59 -2.70 21.13 13.32
N VAL A 60 -3.86 20.65 12.91
CA VAL A 60 -5.18 21.01 13.44
C VAL A 60 -6.01 19.75 13.67
N GLY A 61 -7.12 19.88 14.40
CA GLY A 61 -8.04 18.78 14.70
C GLY A 61 -7.59 17.91 15.88
N SER A 62 -8.13 16.70 15.95
CA SER A 62 -7.85 15.70 16.98
C SER A 62 -7.21 14.46 16.38
N ILE A 63 -6.63 13.61 17.23
CA ILE A 63 -5.99 12.37 16.82
C ILE A 63 -6.54 11.25 17.69
N ASP A 64 -7.03 10.19 17.04
CA ASP A 64 -7.27 8.91 17.70
C ASP A 64 -6.11 7.96 17.40
N VAL A 65 -5.80 7.11 18.36
CA VAL A 65 -4.74 6.11 18.27
C VAL A 65 -5.19 4.79 18.86
N ALA A 66 -4.90 3.71 18.15
CA ALA A 66 -5.11 2.36 18.64
C ALA A 66 -3.97 1.45 18.19
N PHE A 67 -3.85 0.33 18.90
CA PHE A 67 -2.78 -0.66 18.72
C PHE A 67 -3.39 -2.04 18.53
N SER A 68 -2.61 -2.96 17.97
CA SER A 68 -2.97 -4.38 17.91
C SER A 68 -1.84 -5.22 18.52
N PRO A 69 -2.12 -6.47 18.93
CA PRO A 69 -3.36 -7.22 18.72
C PRO A 69 -4.52 -6.80 19.64
N ALA A 70 -5.76 -7.00 19.16
CA ALA A 70 -7.01 -6.89 19.92
C ALA A 70 -7.26 -5.54 20.63
N GLY A 71 -6.64 -4.45 20.18
CA GLY A 71 -6.90 -3.10 20.70
C GLY A 71 -7.99 -2.34 19.95
N GLY A 72 -8.67 -2.97 18.99
CA GLY A 72 -9.86 -2.42 18.35
C GLY A 72 -9.57 -1.48 17.19
N ILE A 73 -8.42 -1.61 16.51
CA ILE A 73 -8.10 -0.79 15.33
C ILE A 73 -9.16 -0.98 14.25
N THR A 74 -9.59 -2.21 14.00
CA THR A 74 -10.63 -2.52 13.01
C THR A 74 -11.93 -1.78 13.32
N ASN A 75 -12.37 -1.77 14.58
CA ASN A 75 -13.58 -1.06 14.99
C ASN A 75 -13.44 0.45 14.80
N MET A 76 -12.31 1.01 15.24
CA MET A 76 -12.00 2.42 15.06
C MET A 76 -12.06 2.84 13.58
N ILE A 77 -11.53 2.01 12.67
CA ILE A 77 -11.62 2.24 11.23
C ILE A 77 -13.06 2.11 10.73
N THR A 78 -13.80 1.06 11.11
CA THR A 78 -15.16 0.84 10.60
C THR A 78 -16.15 1.89 11.08
N ASP A 79 -15.97 2.43 12.28
CA ASP A 79 -16.79 3.52 12.83
C ASP A 79 -16.55 4.81 12.02
N GLU A 80 -15.30 5.10 11.66
CA GLU A 80 -14.97 6.26 10.82
C GLU A 80 -15.55 6.11 9.41
N LEU A 81 -15.43 4.92 8.82
CA LEU A 81 -16.06 4.61 7.53
C LEU A 81 -17.59 4.69 7.57
N ALA A 82 -18.22 4.44 8.72
CA ALA A 82 -19.66 4.65 8.90
C ALA A 82 -20.03 6.14 8.98
N SER A 83 -19.11 6.98 9.47
CA SER A 83 -19.24 8.43 9.59
C SER A 83 -19.22 9.13 8.21
N ALA A 84 -18.41 8.64 7.27
CA ALA A 84 -18.16 9.23 5.95
C ALA A 84 -19.42 9.62 5.17
N LYS A 85 -19.38 10.79 4.49
CA LYS A 85 -20.52 11.41 3.79
C LYS A 85 -20.34 11.60 2.30
N LYS A 86 -19.12 11.79 1.80
CA LYS A 86 -18.84 12.22 0.42
C LYS A 86 -17.89 11.28 -0.31
N THR A 87 -16.69 11.07 0.24
CA THR A 87 -15.62 10.33 -0.44
C THR A 87 -14.84 9.47 0.52
N ILE A 88 -14.44 8.28 0.07
CA ILE A 88 -13.43 7.44 0.73
C ILE A 88 -12.44 6.96 -0.32
N HIS A 89 -11.19 7.38 -0.18
CA HIS A 89 -10.09 6.96 -1.04
C HIS A 89 -9.12 6.08 -0.26
N VAL A 90 -8.89 4.87 -0.75
CA VAL A 90 -8.11 3.83 -0.05
C VAL A 90 -6.86 3.50 -0.85
N GLN A 91 -5.72 3.36 -0.17
CA GLN A 91 -4.56 2.65 -0.71
C GLN A 91 -4.09 1.61 0.30
N ALA A 92 -4.03 0.35 -0.12
CA ALA A 92 -3.82 -0.78 0.77
C ALA A 92 -2.76 -1.77 0.24
N TYR A 93 -1.80 -2.11 1.09
CA TYR A 93 -0.82 -3.15 0.79
C TYR A 93 -1.42 -4.56 0.91
N SER A 94 -1.85 -4.97 2.10
CA SER A 94 -2.59 -6.23 2.28
C SER A 94 -4.04 -5.90 2.60
N PHE A 95 -4.95 -6.42 1.78
CA PHE A 95 -6.35 -6.03 1.77
C PHE A 95 -7.28 -7.24 1.80
N THR A 96 -7.43 -7.81 3.00
CA THR A 96 -8.15 -9.08 3.24
C THR A 96 -9.13 -9.03 4.41
N SER A 97 -9.31 -7.87 5.05
CA SER A 97 -10.28 -7.68 6.13
C SER A 97 -11.71 -7.63 5.59
N THR A 98 -12.53 -8.62 5.95
CA THR A 98 -13.95 -8.67 5.58
C THR A 98 -14.75 -7.54 6.22
N ASP A 99 -14.39 -7.12 7.44
CA ASP A 99 -15.11 -6.09 8.18
C ASP A 99 -14.91 -4.71 7.55
N ILE A 100 -13.66 -4.40 7.20
CA ILE A 100 -13.33 -3.15 6.49
C ILE A 100 -13.98 -3.13 5.10
N VAL A 101 -13.90 -4.23 4.34
CA VAL A 101 -14.56 -4.30 3.03
C VAL A 101 -16.07 -4.13 3.14
N THR A 102 -16.70 -4.78 4.14
CA THR A 102 -18.13 -4.62 4.40
C THR A 102 -18.49 -3.18 4.73
N ALA A 103 -17.69 -2.49 5.54
CA ALA A 103 -17.89 -1.08 5.88
C ALA A 103 -17.77 -0.17 4.64
N LEU A 104 -16.79 -0.41 3.76
CA LEU A 104 -16.63 0.33 2.49
C LEU A 104 -17.83 0.11 1.55
N ILE A 105 -18.28 -1.14 1.39
CA ILE A 105 -19.48 -1.47 0.60
C ILE A 105 -20.72 -0.77 1.19
N ASN A 106 -20.86 -0.74 2.51
CA ASN A 106 -21.95 -0.03 3.17
C ASN A 106 -21.85 1.49 2.94
N ALA A 107 -20.65 2.08 2.95
CA ALA A 107 -20.48 3.48 2.60
C ALA A 107 -20.89 3.77 1.15
N LYS A 108 -20.49 2.91 0.20
CA LYS A 108 -20.92 3.01 -1.20
C LYS A 108 -22.44 2.97 -1.33
N LYS A 109 -23.11 2.05 -0.61
CA LYS A 109 -24.58 1.96 -0.58
C LYS A 109 -25.27 3.21 -0.03
N ARG A 110 -24.61 3.95 0.88
CA ARG A 110 -25.09 5.25 1.37
C ARG A 110 -24.91 6.40 0.36
N GLY A 111 -24.23 6.16 -0.77
CA GLY A 111 -23.96 7.14 -1.81
C GLY A 111 -22.58 7.81 -1.72
N VAL A 112 -21.71 7.34 -0.83
CA VAL A 112 -20.31 7.81 -0.75
C VAL A 112 -19.54 7.34 -1.99
N ASP A 113 -18.72 8.22 -2.59
CA ASP A 113 -17.79 7.82 -3.65
C ASP A 113 -16.60 7.08 -3.03
N VAL A 114 -16.52 5.77 -3.27
CA VAL A 114 -15.47 4.91 -2.73
C VAL A 114 -14.58 4.43 -3.87
N ARG A 115 -13.26 4.62 -3.72
CA ARG A 115 -12.24 4.20 -4.69
C ARG A 115 -11.05 3.58 -3.98
N ILE A 116 -10.51 2.51 -4.55
CA ILE A 116 -9.52 1.67 -3.88
C ILE A 116 -8.35 1.36 -4.82
N ILE A 117 -7.13 1.51 -4.31
CA ILE A 117 -5.89 1.03 -4.94
C ILE A 117 -5.30 -0.06 -4.04
N ILE A 118 -4.96 -1.21 -4.61
CA ILE A 118 -4.28 -2.31 -3.90
C ILE A 118 -2.95 -2.64 -4.54
N ASP A 119 -2.00 -3.17 -3.75
CA ASP A 119 -0.77 -3.75 -4.31
C ASP A 119 -1.07 -5.00 -5.16
N LYS A 120 -0.27 -5.20 -6.22
CA LYS A 120 -0.35 -6.39 -7.09
C LYS A 120 -0.29 -7.73 -6.37
N SER A 121 0.31 -7.83 -5.18
CA SER A 121 0.36 -9.08 -4.42
C SER A 121 -1.01 -9.57 -3.98
N ASN A 122 -2.03 -8.70 -3.92
CA ASN A 122 -3.41 -9.10 -3.60
C ASN A 122 -4.10 -9.84 -4.75
N VAL A 123 -3.55 -9.75 -5.97
CA VAL A 123 -4.11 -10.38 -7.17
C VAL A 123 -3.14 -11.38 -7.80
N SER A 124 -1.97 -11.61 -7.21
CA SER A 124 -0.92 -12.40 -7.85
C SER A 124 -1.29 -13.87 -7.96
N ASP A 125 -1.20 -14.36 -9.19
CA ASP A 125 -1.61 -15.68 -9.70
C ASP A 125 -0.79 -16.88 -9.20
N SER A 126 0.12 -16.72 -8.23
CA SER A 126 1.15 -17.73 -7.95
C SER A 126 0.61 -19.06 -7.41
N ASP A 127 -0.64 -19.13 -6.98
CA ASP A 127 -1.27 -20.40 -6.57
C ASP A 127 -2.75 -20.48 -6.98
N LYS A 128 -3.03 -20.71 -8.26
CA LYS A 128 -4.41 -21.00 -8.75
C LYS A 128 -5.07 -22.22 -8.08
N ALA A 129 -4.33 -22.99 -7.27
CA ALA A 129 -4.77 -24.20 -6.60
C ALA A 129 -5.11 -24.03 -5.11
N ASN A 130 -4.81 -22.90 -4.46
CA ASN A 130 -5.03 -22.72 -3.02
C ASN A 130 -6.36 -22.00 -2.74
N SER A 131 -7.20 -22.59 -1.88
CA SER A 131 -8.50 -22.06 -1.44
C SER A 131 -8.43 -20.69 -0.75
N ARG A 132 -7.25 -20.30 -0.23
CA ARG A 132 -6.98 -18.96 0.29
C ARG A 132 -7.12 -17.89 -0.80
N ASN A 133 -6.63 -18.15 -2.01
CA ASN A 133 -6.70 -17.23 -3.14
C ASN A 133 -8.13 -17.06 -3.64
N GLN A 134 -8.99 -18.08 -3.48
CA GLN A 134 -10.40 -17.99 -3.87
C GLN A 134 -11.21 -17.07 -2.95
N LYS A 135 -10.95 -17.10 -1.63
CA LYS A 135 -11.62 -16.21 -0.68
C LYS A 135 -11.20 -14.75 -0.88
N GLU A 136 -9.91 -14.52 -1.05
CA GLU A 136 -9.37 -13.17 -1.31
C GLU A 136 -9.88 -12.64 -2.65
N LYS A 137 -9.88 -13.46 -3.71
CA LYS A 137 -10.51 -13.09 -4.99
C LYS A 137 -12.00 -12.79 -4.83
N ALA A 138 -12.76 -13.64 -4.14
CA ALA A 138 -14.19 -13.41 -3.91
C ALA A 138 -14.45 -12.10 -3.14
N LEU A 139 -13.57 -11.75 -2.21
CA LEU A 139 -13.62 -10.47 -1.51
C LEU A 139 -13.42 -9.29 -2.47
N LEU A 140 -12.39 -9.35 -3.34
CA LEU A 140 -12.16 -8.31 -4.36
C LEU A 140 -13.31 -8.24 -5.39
N ASP A 141 -13.83 -9.40 -5.82
CA ASP A 141 -14.97 -9.50 -6.73
C ASP A 141 -16.21 -8.84 -6.12
N SER A 142 -16.44 -8.98 -4.81
CA SER A 142 -17.58 -8.37 -4.10
C SER A 142 -17.51 -6.84 -4.06
N ILE A 143 -16.31 -6.27 -4.05
CA ILE A 143 -16.09 -4.82 -4.06
C ILE A 143 -16.53 -4.25 -5.40
N VAL A 144 -16.03 -4.80 -6.50
CA VAL A 144 -16.39 -4.32 -7.83
C VAL A 144 -17.87 -4.60 -8.16
N ASP A 145 -18.44 -5.71 -7.67
CA ASP A 145 -19.89 -5.98 -7.79
C ASP A 145 -20.76 -4.95 -7.06
N SER A 146 -20.23 -4.33 -5.99
CA SER A 146 -20.91 -3.23 -5.30
C SER A 146 -20.78 -1.87 -6.00
N GLY A 147 -20.09 -1.83 -7.15
CA GLY A 147 -19.86 -0.60 -7.93
C GLY A 147 -18.74 0.29 -7.39
N ILE A 148 -17.87 -0.25 -6.53
CA ILE A 148 -16.65 0.42 -6.07
C ILE A 148 -15.57 0.25 -7.15
N LEU A 149 -14.91 1.35 -7.53
CA LEU A 149 -13.79 1.29 -8.46
C LEU A 149 -12.56 0.77 -7.71
N LEU A 150 -12.01 -0.35 -8.19
CA LEU A 150 -10.83 -1.01 -7.65
C LEU A 150 -9.71 -1.01 -8.70
N LYS A 151 -8.53 -0.57 -8.31
CA LYS A 151 -7.33 -0.56 -9.14
C LYS A 151 -6.17 -1.31 -8.49
N VAL A 152 -5.26 -1.81 -9.31
CA VAL A 152 -4.06 -2.55 -8.90
C VAL A 152 -2.81 -1.76 -9.26
N ASP A 153 -1.93 -1.54 -8.28
CA ASP A 153 -0.64 -0.91 -8.49
C ASP A 153 0.44 -1.95 -8.85
N ASN A 154 0.83 -1.93 -10.12
CA ASN A 154 1.83 -2.83 -10.71
C ASN A 154 3.18 -2.14 -10.95
N ASP A 155 3.25 -0.82 -10.77
CA ASP A 155 4.43 -0.03 -11.15
C ASP A 155 5.56 -0.17 -10.14
N PHE A 156 5.23 -0.24 -8.85
CA PHE A 156 6.22 -0.42 -7.80
C PHE A 156 6.57 -1.89 -7.55
N GLN A 157 7.71 -2.12 -6.90
CA GLN A 157 8.02 -3.44 -6.35
C GLN A 157 6.98 -3.82 -5.29
N ILE A 158 6.67 -2.88 -4.39
CA ILE A 158 5.65 -2.96 -3.36
C ILE A 158 4.98 -1.59 -3.21
N ALA A 159 3.67 -1.52 -3.42
CA ALA A 159 2.82 -0.37 -3.08
C ALA A 159 2.40 -0.47 -1.60
N HIS A 160 3.27 -0.03 -0.70
CA HIS A 160 3.20 -0.41 0.72
C HIS A 160 2.34 0.50 1.63
N SER A 161 1.48 1.36 1.06
CA SER A 161 0.61 2.24 1.85
C SER A 161 -0.49 1.46 2.57
N LYS A 162 -0.88 1.95 3.74
CA LYS A 162 -2.11 1.57 4.45
C LYS A 162 -2.79 2.85 4.88
N ILE A 163 -3.56 3.44 3.97
CA ILE A 163 -4.17 4.75 4.17
C ILE A 163 -5.62 4.76 3.73
N MET A 164 -6.40 5.61 4.38
CA MET A 164 -7.72 6.03 3.91
C MET A 164 -7.83 7.54 4.05
N ILE A 165 -8.38 8.20 3.04
CA ILE A 165 -8.68 9.63 3.06
C ILE A 165 -10.20 9.75 2.98
N ILE A 166 -10.80 10.39 3.98
CA ILE A 166 -12.24 10.43 4.16
C ILE A 166 -12.71 11.88 4.06
N ASP A 167 -13.67 12.12 3.16
CA ASP A 167 -14.29 13.42 2.89
C ASP A 167 -13.33 14.58 2.58
N GLY A 168 -12.07 14.28 2.24
CA GLY A 168 -11.00 15.26 2.05
C GLY A 168 -10.59 15.97 3.35
N LEU A 169 -10.85 15.36 4.51
CA LEU A 169 -10.62 15.93 5.83
C LEU A 169 -9.84 15.01 6.75
N ASP A 170 -10.27 13.75 6.84
CA ASP A 170 -9.70 12.80 7.80
C ASP A 170 -8.75 11.85 7.09
N VAL A 171 -7.63 11.54 7.75
CA VAL A 171 -6.63 10.61 7.23
C VAL A 171 -6.40 9.50 8.24
N ILE A 172 -6.61 8.26 7.79
CA ILE A 172 -6.26 7.05 8.54
C ILE A 172 -4.90 6.58 8.02
N THR A 173 -3.94 6.32 8.92
CA THR A 173 -2.63 5.75 8.56
C THR A 173 -1.95 5.05 9.74
N GLY A 174 -0.89 4.29 9.47
CA GLY A 174 -0.13 3.57 10.49
C GLY A 174 0.62 2.39 9.88
N SER A 175 1.03 1.44 10.72
CA SER A 175 1.59 0.17 10.24
C SER A 175 0.51 -0.84 9.85
N PHE A 176 -0.70 -0.68 10.37
CA PHE A 176 -1.82 -1.61 10.27
C PHE A 176 -2.25 -1.90 8.82
N ASN A 177 -1.99 -3.11 8.34
CA ASN A 177 -2.60 -3.62 7.12
C ASN A 177 -4.09 -3.87 7.31
N PHE A 178 -4.91 -3.64 6.29
CA PHE A 178 -6.34 -3.91 6.33
C PHE A 178 -6.62 -5.41 6.14
N SER A 179 -6.14 -6.22 7.09
CA SER A 179 -6.18 -7.68 7.08
C SER A 179 -6.51 -8.23 8.47
N TYR A 180 -7.01 -9.47 8.52
CA TYR A 180 -7.30 -10.15 9.79
C TYR A 180 -6.06 -10.28 10.70
N SER A 181 -4.89 -10.57 10.11
CA SER A 181 -3.66 -10.79 10.88
C SER A 181 -3.14 -9.52 11.53
N ALA A 182 -3.37 -8.35 10.91
CA ALA A 182 -2.99 -7.07 11.51
C ALA A 182 -3.72 -6.81 12.83
N GLU A 183 -5.02 -7.15 12.92
CA GLU A 183 -5.81 -6.98 14.16
C GLU A 183 -5.49 -8.03 15.22
N HIS A 184 -5.25 -9.29 14.83
CA HIS A 184 -5.25 -10.39 15.79
C HIS A 184 -3.87 -10.99 16.09
N ASN A 185 -2.91 -10.84 15.18
CA ASN A 185 -1.65 -11.59 15.24
C ASN A 185 -0.41 -10.67 15.31
N ASN A 186 -0.48 -9.48 14.72
CA ASN A 186 0.64 -8.57 14.61
C ASN A 186 0.62 -7.50 15.70
N ALA A 187 1.79 -6.94 16.01
CA ALA A 187 1.91 -5.71 16.78
C ALA A 187 1.87 -4.53 15.82
N GLU A 188 0.74 -3.82 15.75
CA GLU A 188 0.54 -2.69 14.84
C GLU A 188 0.13 -1.42 15.59
N ASN A 189 0.23 -0.29 14.91
CA ASN A 189 -0.38 0.98 15.30
C ASN A 189 -1.24 1.53 14.16
N CYS A 190 -2.27 2.29 14.53
CA CYS A 190 -3.11 3.05 13.62
C CYS A 190 -3.48 4.39 14.25
N LEU A 191 -3.51 5.43 13.42
CA LEU A 191 -3.92 6.78 13.73
C LEU A 191 -5.09 7.18 12.85
N ILE A 192 -6.05 7.90 13.42
CA ILE A 192 -6.99 8.72 12.66
C ILE A 192 -6.68 10.18 12.97
N LEU A 193 -6.29 10.93 11.94
CA LEU A 193 -6.03 12.37 12.03
C LEU A 193 -7.27 13.10 11.53
N HIS A 194 -8.06 13.63 12.47
CA HIS A 194 -9.36 14.24 12.21
C HIS A 194 -9.25 15.69 11.79
N SER A 195 -10.17 16.14 10.93
CA SER A 195 -10.38 17.53 10.54
C SER A 195 -9.11 18.24 10.05
N ASN A 196 -8.19 17.50 9.43
CA ASN A 196 -6.89 18.01 9.00
C ASN A 196 -6.84 18.13 7.48
N LYS A 197 -7.58 19.11 6.95
CA LYS A 197 -7.71 19.35 5.50
C LYS A 197 -6.37 19.46 4.78
N LYS A 198 -5.37 20.13 5.37
CA LYS A 198 -4.07 20.32 4.73
C LYS A 198 -3.32 19.01 4.56
N LEU A 199 -3.37 18.14 5.57
CA LEU A 199 -2.84 16.78 5.50
C LEU A 199 -3.59 15.97 4.45
N ALA A 200 -4.93 15.98 4.50
CA ALA A 200 -5.77 15.27 3.54
C ALA A 200 -5.47 15.68 2.09
N GLU A 201 -5.31 16.97 1.79
CA GLU A 201 -4.94 17.47 0.46
C GLU A 201 -3.61 16.89 -0.07
N ILE A 202 -2.60 16.74 0.79
CA ILE A 202 -1.30 16.17 0.41
C ILE A 202 -1.42 14.67 0.15
N TYR A 203 -2.10 13.95 1.04
CA TYR A 203 -2.38 12.53 0.87
C TYR A 203 -3.22 12.26 -0.39
N GLU A 204 -4.23 13.09 -0.63
CA GLU A 204 -5.11 13.05 -1.80
C GLU A 204 -4.31 13.28 -3.08
N THR A 205 -3.40 14.24 -3.09
CA THR A 205 -2.51 14.49 -4.23
C THR A 205 -1.63 13.27 -4.53
N ASN A 206 -1.07 12.64 -3.50
CA ASN A 206 -0.29 11.40 -3.66
C ASN A 206 -1.17 10.22 -4.11
N TRP A 207 -2.35 10.06 -3.54
CA TRP A 207 -3.29 9.02 -3.89
C TRP A 207 -3.76 9.15 -5.35
N GLN A 208 -4.09 10.37 -5.78
CA GLN A 208 -4.52 10.66 -7.16
C GLN A 208 -3.40 10.37 -8.16
N TRP A 209 -2.15 10.74 -7.85
CA TRP A 209 -1.00 10.36 -8.68
C TRP A 209 -0.91 8.84 -8.87
N ARG A 210 -1.11 8.05 -7.81
CA ARG A 210 -1.15 6.59 -7.93
C ARG A 210 -2.39 6.14 -8.69
N TRP A 211 -3.56 6.72 -8.43
CA TRP A 211 -4.80 6.38 -9.10
C TRP A 211 -4.69 6.49 -10.62
N ASP A 212 -4.08 7.57 -11.11
CA ASP A 212 -3.93 7.82 -12.55
C ASP A 212 -2.92 6.89 -13.23
N ALA A 213 -1.94 6.39 -12.48
CA ALA A 213 -0.92 5.47 -12.98
C ALA A 213 -1.31 3.98 -12.89
N THR A 214 -2.43 3.65 -12.24
CA THR A 214 -2.80 2.24 -11.93
C THR A 214 -3.90 1.68 -12.82
N ASP A 215 -3.86 0.36 -12.98
CA ASP A 215 -4.77 -0.38 -13.85
C ASP A 215 -6.04 -0.79 -13.10
N ASN A 216 -7.17 -0.88 -13.82
CA ASN A 216 -8.40 -1.40 -13.23
C ASN A 216 -8.25 -2.88 -12.86
N TYR A 217 -8.77 -3.27 -11.69
CA TYR A 217 -8.96 -4.66 -11.35
C TYR A 217 -9.95 -5.29 -12.33
N THR A 218 -9.56 -6.43 -12.91
CA THR A 218 -10.41 -7.21 -13.80
C THR A 218 -10.67 -8.57 -13.16
N LYS A 219 -11.94 -8.97 -13.14
CA LYS A 219 -12.39 -10.25 -12.55
C LYS A 219 -11.90 -11.47 -13.32
#